data_AF-A0A915P9S3-F1
#
_entry.id   AF-A0A915P9S3-F1
#
_cell.length_a   1.000
_cell.length_b   1.000
_cell.length_c   1.000
_cell.angle_alpha   90.00
_cell.angle_beta   90.00
_cell.angle_gamma   90.00
#
_symmetry.space_group_name_H-M   'P 1'
#
loop_
_entity.id
_entity.type
_entity.pdbx_description
1 polymer ?
#
loop_
_entity_poly.entity_id
_entity_poly.type
_entity_poly.pdbx_seq_one_letter_code
_entity_poly.pdbx_strand_id
1 'polypeptide(L)'
;EYSHSILPDISPLITLIIIFVILIASFWRFKDIEEYSHTDFLLISMLLSAYPFFLFGWHVHEKAILMLFFPLAILSIKDSRFMEPFSLMFLISTFAQFNLLFTPLEHYLIKISFIFGIFAVGIFVFNYLWHISPSELIRCPVAFLLFRMVLLAEFYSLIGHKILSLPETTEFDERSIRYIAGIDLSASTNHPSFGVVGLTVMAYPSMKVVYCADEPVLLSALGGVMPYLPEYFAIREAKPLLRVIRRCGLACHIGYELGIPTIGVAKKLNEAPLLYSGYCTREDLAEINSEIYEKCDDSEGSATMFYLNWNKKNENNDQIKLPSLAVIHTKSSKKAFYVSVGFGIDFVSASKIAFNCIGKNSYNVNPIRLSDLRSTKRIGEIFEH
;
A
#
# COMPACT_ATOMS: atom_id res chain seq x y z
N GLU A 1 0.54 -8.89 14.19
CA GLU A 1 0.30 -10.23 13.60
C GLU A 1 -1.06 -10.18 12.93
N TYR A 2 -1.16 -10.67 11.70
CA TYR A 2 -2.45 -10.71 10.99
C TYR A 2 -3.11 -12.05 11.29
N SER A 3 -4.30 -12.04 11.87
CA SER A 3 -5.15 -13.24 11.95
C SER A 3 -5.87 -13.40 10.62
N HIS A 4 -5.58 -14.46 9.88
CA HIS A 4 -6.25 -14.71 8.62
C HIS A 4 -7.67 -15.24 8.88
N SER A 5 -8.69 -14.58 8.34
CA SER A 5 -10.09 -15.00 8.55
C SER A 5 -10.49 -16.30 7.84
N ILE A 6 -9.67 -16.77 6.89
CA ILE A 6 -9.97 -17.91 6.00
C ILE A 6 -8.80 -18.90 5.93
N LEU A 7 -7.55 -18.42 6.01
CA LEU A 7 -6.36 -19.26 5.99
C LEU A 7 -5.96 -19.66 7.41
N PRO A 8 -5.34 -20.82 7.61
CA PRO A 8 -4.78 -21.18 8.91
C PRO A 8 -3.66 -20.22 9.26
N ASP A 9 -3.70 -19.67 10.48
CA ASP A 9 -2.58 -18.94 11.04
C ASP A 9 -1.41 -19.92 11.24
N ILE A 10 -0.42 -19.83 10.35
CA ILE A 10 0.84 -20.56 10.51
C ILE A 10 1.52 -19.98 11.76
N SER A 11 2.30 -20.75 12.51
CA SER A 11 3.10 -20.19 13.62
C SER A 11 4.59 -20.21 13.28
N PRO A 12 5.40 -19.30 13.84
CA PRO A 12 6.87 -19.32 13.66
C PRO A 12 7.51 -20.66 14.03
N LEU A 13 6.91 -21.37 15.00
CA LEU A 13 7.38 -22.68 15.45
C LEU A 13 7.19 -23.75 14.37
N ILE A 14 6.05 -23.74 13.66
CA ILE A 14 5.78 -24.69 12.57
C ILE A 14 6.79 -24.48 11.43
N THR A 15 7.03 -23.23 11.04
CA THR A 15 8.04 -22.91 10.01
C THR A 15 9.44 -23.36 10.41
N LEU A 16 9.81 -23.17 11.69
CA LEU A 16 11.11 -23.60 12.21
C LEU A 16 11.28 -25.12 12.15
N ILE A 17 10.25 -25.89 12.51
CA ILE A 17 10.27 -27.36 12.45
C ILE A 17 10.47 -27.83 11.00
N ILE A 18 9.72 -27.25 10.05
CA ILE A 18 9.83 -27.60 8.63
C ILE A 18 11.24 -27.30 8.12
N ILE A 19 11.79 -26.12 8.42
CA ILE A 19 13.16 -25.75 8.05
C ILE A 19 14.16 -26.78 8.60
N PHE A 20 14.02 -27.18 9.87
CA PHE A 20 14.94 -28.12 10.49
C PHE A 20 14.90 -29.51 9.83
N VAL A 21 13.69 -30.00 9.51
CA VAL A 21 13.52 -31.27 8.79
C VAL A 21 14.19 -31.25 7.42
N ILE A 22 14.03 -30.15 6.67
CA ILE A 22 14.61 -30.00 5.34
C ILE A 22 16.13 -29.84 5.40
N LEU A 23 16.64 -29.07 6.38
CA LEU A 23 18.08 -28.95 6.62
C LEU A 23 18.69 -30.32 6.91
N ILE A 24 18.09 -31.11 7.82
CA ILE A 24 18.53 -32.47 8.10
C ILE A 24 18.53 -33.29 6.80
N ALA A 25 17.43 -33.31 6.04
CA ALA A 25 17.37 -34.07 4.78
C ALA A 25 18.49 -33.65 3.79
N SER A 26 18.81 -32.36 3.75
CA SER A 26 19.85 -31.79 2.88
C SER A 26 21.26 -32.19 3.33
N PHE A 27 21.52 -32.19 4.64
CA PHE A 27 22.78 -32.64 5.23
C PHE A 27 22.99 -34.16 5.13
N TRP A 28 21.93 -34.96 5.10
CA TRP A 28 22.07 -36.42 4.95
C TRP A 28 22.49 -36.85 3.54
N ARG A 29 22.11 -36.07 2.52
CA ARG A 29 22.53 -36.31 1.12
C ARG A 29 23.98 -35.92 0.85
N PHE A 30 24.65 -35.36 1.86
CA PHE A 30 26.00 -34.83 1.84
C PHE A 30 27.02 -35.83 2.46
N LYS A 31 26.68 -37.12 2.53
CA LYS A 31 27.60 -38.14 3.07
C LYS A 31 28.67 -38.58 2.05
N ASP A 32 28.54 -38.19 0.79
CA ASP A 32 29.37 -38.65 -0.33
C ASP A 32 30.32 -37.56 -0.92
N ILE A 33 30.73 -36.54 -0.12
CA ILE A 33 31.45 -35.32 -0.58
C ILE A 33 32.98 -35.47 -0.61
N GLU A 34 33.55 -36.66 -0.76
CA GLU A 34 35.02 -36.78 -0.76
C GLU A 34 35.69 -36.11 -1.99
N GLU A 35 34.91 -35.61 -2.97
CA GLU A 35 35.42 -35.10 -4.27
C GLU A 35 35.35 -33.58 -4.49
N TYR A 36 34.85 -32.75 -3.57
CA TYR A 36 34.72 -31.30 -3.80
C TYR A 36 35.87 -30.45 -3.24
N SER A 37 36.26 -29.40 -3.97
CA SER A 37 37.16 -28.36 -3.46
C SER A 37 36.56 -27.65 -2.24
N HIS A 38 37.39 -27.21 -1.28
CA HIS A 38 36.96 -26.45 -0.10
C HIS A 38 36.08 -25.24 -0.44
N THR A 39 36.35 -24.58 -1.57
CA THR A 39 35.56 -23.41 -2.01
C THR A 39 34.17 -23.81 -2.53
N ASP A 40 34.06 -24.92 -3.24
CA ASP A 40 32.78 -25.38 -3.79
C ASP A 40 31.93 -26.00 -2.69
N PHE A 41 32.55 -26.72 -1.75
CA PHE A 41 31.89 -27.19 -0.53
C PHE A 41 31.27 -26.05 0.27
N LEU A 42 32.00 -24.93 0.45
CA LEU A 42 31.49 -23.74 1.13
C LEU A 42 30.26 -23.16 0.39
N LEU A 43 30.36 -22.95 -0.93
CA LEU A 43 29.29 -22.36 -1.73
C LEU A 43 28.03 -23.24 -1.76
N ILE A 44 28.19 -24.56 -1.90
CA ILE A 44 27.07 -25.51 -1.91
C ILE A 44 26.44 -25.59 -0.51
N SER A 45 27.24 -25.54 0.57
CA SER A 45 26.73 -25.50 1.94
C SER A 45 25.95 -24.22 2.25
N MET A 46 26.42 -23.07 1.75
CA MET A 46 25.68 -21.80 1.83
C MET A 46 24.35 -21.89 1.09
N LEU A 47 24.31 -22.49 -0.10
CA LEU A 47 23.07 -22.68 -0.85
C LEU A 47 22.07 -23.57 -0.12
N LEU A 48 22.50 -24.75 0.30
CA LEU A 48 21.62 -25.73 0.94
C LEU A 48 21.16 -25.30 2.33
N SER A 49 21.94 -24.49 3.03
CA SER A 49 21.49 -23.85 4.26
C SER A 49 20.50 -22.71 3.98
N ALA A 50 20.74 -21.85 3.00
CA ALA A 50 19.88 -20.70 2.73
C ALA A 50 18.54 -21.07 2.07
N TYR A 51 18.48 -22.15 1.29
CA TYR A 51 17.31 -22.52 0.49
C TYR A 51 16.05 -22.82 1.32
N PRO A 52 16.13 -23.61 2.42
CA PRO A 52 14.97 -23.88 3.28
C PRO A 52 14.51 -22.63 4.04
N PHE A 53 15.43 -21.76 4.48
CA PHE A 53 15.08 -20.50 5.12
C PHE A 53 14.39 -19.53 4.16
N PHE A 54 14.76 -19.54 2.88
CA PHE A 54 14.10 -18.72 1.87
C PHE A 54 12.68 -19.22 1.55
N LEU A 55 12.48 -20.55 1.44
CA LEU A 55 11.17 -21.11 1.07
C LEU A 55 10.17 -21.19 2.22
N PHE A 56 10.63 -21.49 3.43
CA PHE A 56 9.76 -21.79 4.58
C PHE A 56 9.99 -20.82 5.75
N GLY A 57 10.74 -19.75 5.54
CA GLY A 57 10.94 -18.72 6.55
C GLY A 57 9.63 -18.02 6.91
N TRP A 58 9.44 -17.80 8.20
CA TRP A 58 8.26 -17.10 8.74
C TRP A 58 8.14 -15.66 8.22
N HIS A 59 9.28 -14.97 8.10
CA HIS A 59 9.38 -13.64 7.51
C HIS A 59 10.58 -13.62 6.57
N VAL A 60 10.33 -13.65 5.26
CA VAL A 60 11.39 -13.64 4.25
C VAL A 60 11.27 -12.37 3.43
N HIS A 61 12.25 -11.49 3.60
CA HIS A 61 12.35 -10.31 2.75
C HIS A 61 12.62 -10.76 1.31
N GLU A 62 12.01 -10.10 0.31
CA GLU A 62 12.28 -10.35 -1.12
C GLU A 62 13.79 -10.35 -1.48
N LYS A 63 14.61 -9.61 -0.70
CA LYS A 63 16.07 -9.51 -0.86
C LYS A 63 16.83 -10.74 -0.37
N ALA A 64 16.22 -11.61 0.42
CA ALA A 64 16.84 -12.84 0.90
C ALA A 64 17.19 -13.80 -0.25
N ILE A 65 16.52 -13.69 -1.41
CA ILE A 65 16.85 -14.41 -2.63
C ILE A 65 18.32 -14.21 -3.06
N LEU A 66 18.92 -13.06 -2.71
CA LEU A 66 20.32 -12.76 -3.03
C LEU A 66 21.32 -13.73 -2.36
N MET A 67 20.97 -14.27 -1.19
CA MET A 67 21.78 -15.28 -0.51
C MET A 67 21.86 -16.60 -1.29
N LEU A 68 20.89 -16.86 -2.17
CA LEU A 68 20.90 -17.98 -3.11
C LEU A 68 21.54 -17.58 -4.45
N PHE A 69 21.24 -16.37 -4.91
CA PHE A 69 21.71 -15.86 -6.20
C PHE A 69 23.24 -15.84 -6.30
N PHE A 70 23.94 -15.20 -5.35
CA PHE A 70 25.39 -14.98 -5.48
C PHE A 70 26.22 -16.27 -5.44
N PRO A 71 26.00 -17.20 -4.48
CA PRO A 71 26.76 -18.45 -4.47
C PRO A 71 26.50 -19.30 -5.72
N LEU A 72 25.25 -19.30 -6.21
CA LEU A 72 24.88 -20.05 -7.40
C LEU A 72 25.45 -19.44 -8.69
N ALA A 73 25.59 -18.11 -8.75
CA ALA A 73 26.27 -17.40 -9.83
C ALA A 73 27.76 -17.80 -9.92
N ILE A 74 28.44 -17.88 -8.77
CA ILE A 74 29.85 -18.27 -8.75
C ILE A 74 30.01 -19.73 -9.17
N LEU A 75 29.13 -20.62 -8.69
CA LEU A 75 29.14 -22.03 -9.08
C LEU A 75 28.84 -22.24 -10.56
N SER A 76 27.92 -21.48 -11.17
CA SER A 76 27.58 -21.59 -12.59
C SER A 76 28.68 -21.11 -13.54
N ILE A 77 29.56 -20.22 -13.06
CA ILE A 77 30.78 -19.82 -13.78
C ILE A 77 31.87 -20.89 -13.70
N LYS A 78 31.94 -21.64 -12.59
CA LYS A 78 32.95 -22.69 -12.40
C LYS A 78 32.57 -24.02 -13.03
N ASP A 79 31.28 -24.34 -13.04
CA ASP A 79 30.77 -25.65 -13.45
C ASP A 79 29.41 -25.51 -14.15
N SER A 80 29.35 -26.03 -15.37
CA SER A 80 28.17 -26.01 -16.22
C SER A 80 26.94 -26.70 -15.59
N ARG A 81 27.14 -27.64 -14.66
CA ARG A 81 26.03 -28.34 -13.97
C ARG A 81 25.11 -27.40 -13.18
N PHE A 82 25.62 -26.26 -12.71
CA PHE A 82 24.84 -25.28 -11.96
C PHE A 82 24.16 -24.20 -12.81
N MET A 83 24.36 -24.21 -14.14
CA MET A 83 23.80 -23.19 -15.02
C MET A 83 22.27 -23.22 -15.09
N GLU A 84 21.66 -24.40 -15.11
CA GLU A 84 20.20 -24.54 -15.12
C GLU A 84 19.57 -24.01 -13.81
N PRO A 85 20.00 -24.46 -12.61
CA PRO A 85 19.56 -23.87 -11.36
C PRO A 85 19.82 -22.36 -11.26
N PHE A 86 20.96 -21.88 -11.77
CA PHE A 86 21.28 -20.46 -11.78
C PHE A 86 20.33 -19.64 -12.65
N SER A 87 20.01 -20.12 -13.87
CA SER A 87 19.09 -19.45 -14.79
C SER A 87 17.69 -19.29 -14.19
N LEU A 88 17.23 -20.32 -13.49
CA LEU A 88 15.99 -20.31 -12.72
C LEU A 88 16.03 -19.24 -11.60
N MET A 89 17.06 -19.29 -10.78
CA MET A 89 17.23 -18.38 -9.64
C MET A 89 17.39 -16.92 -10.09
N PHE A 90 18.07 -16.71 -11.22
CA PHE A 90 18.26 -15.41 -11.84
C PHE A 90 16.93 -14.77 -12.22
N LEU A 91 16.01 -15.53 -12.83
CA LEU A 91 14.68 -15.05 -13.21
C LEU A 91 13.84 -14.70 -11.98
N ILE A 92 13.82 -15.58 -10.97
CA ILE A 92 13.07 -15.38 -9.71
C ILE A 92 13.60 -14.15 -8.97
N SER A 93 14.92 -14.02 -8.83
CA SER A 93 15.57 -12.89 -8.16
C SER A 93 15.28 -11.58 -8.86
N THR A 94 15.35 -11.56 -10.19
CA THR A 94 15.03 -10.37 -10.98
C THR A 94 13.58 -9.97 -10.73
N PHE A 95 12.63 -10.90 -10.84
CA PHE A 95 11.21 -10.61 -10.59
C PHE A 95 10.95 -10.09 -9.17
N ALA A 96 11.52 -10.73 -8.15
CA ALA A 96 11.36 -10.34 -6.75
C ALA A 96 11.89 -8.93 -6.46
N GLN A 97 12.94 -8.49 -7.15
CA GLN A 97 13.53 -7.16 -6.95
C GLN A 97 12.77 -6.02 -7.64
N PHE A 98 11.90 -6.34 -8.61
CA PHE A 98 11.18 -5.32 -9.40
C PHE A 98 9.85 -4.86 -8.80
N ASN A 99 9.44 -5.37 -7.63
CA ASN A 99 8.25 -4.90 -6.91
C ASN A 99 8.41 -3.50 -6.29
N LEU A 100 9.56 -2.83 -6.47
CA LEU A 100 9.90 -1.53 -5.88
C LEU A 100 9.64 -0.30 -6.78
N LEU A 101 9.16 -0.49 -8.01
CA LEU A 101 8.93 0.59 -8.98
C LEU A 101 7.44 0.95 -9.06
N PHE A 102 7.09 2.20 -8.75
CA PHE A 102 5.72 2.63 -8.41
C PHE A 102 4.85 3.11 -9.59
N THR A 103 5.42 3.46 -10.74
CA THR A 103 4.66 4.04 -11.87
C THR A 103 4.25 2.96 -12.87
N PRO A 104 2.94 2.72 -13.12
CA PRO A 104 2.47 1.54 -13.85
C PRO A 104 3.01 1.44 -15.27
N LEU A 105 3.09 2.54 -16.03
CA LEU A 105 3.48 2.47 -17.45
C LEU A 105 5.01 2.35 -17.64
N GLU A 106 5.79 3.05 -16.81
CA GLU A 106 7.25 2.95 -16.81
C GLU A 106 7.71 1.62 -16.20
N HIS A 107 7.01 1.11 -15.18
CA HIS A 107 7.28 -0.17 -14.54
C HIS A 107 7.29 -1.32 -15.56
N TYR A 108 6.22 -1.48 -16.35
CA TYR A 108 6.15 -2.60 -17.29
C TYR A 108 7.20 -2.50 -18.40
N LEU A 109 7.42 -1.32 -18.99
CA LEU A 109 8.40 -1.15 -20.06
C LEU A 109 9.84 -1.32 -19.58
N ILE A 110 10.19 -0.73 -18.43
CA ILE A 110 11.53 -0.83 -17.86
C ILE A 110 11.79 -2.25 -17.35
N LYS A 111 10.83 -2.86 -16.64
CA LYS A 111 10.95 -4.22 -16.10
C LYS A 111 11.13 -5.25 -17.21
N ILE A 112 10.29 -5.19 -18.25
CA ILE A 112 10.39 -6.10 -19.40
C ILE A 112 11.73 -5.87 -20.12
N SER A 113 12.07 -4.63 -20.47
CA SER A 113 13.33 -4.31 -21.16
C SER A 113 14.57 -4.76 -20.37
N PHE A 114 14.56 -4.57 -19.05
CA PHE A 114 15.66 -4.97 -18.18
C PHE A 114 15.78 -6.49 -18.03
N ILE A 115 14.66 -7.21 -17.88
CA ILE A 115 14.66 -8.69 -17.85
C ILE A 115 15.22 -9.25 -19.17
N PHE A 116 14.74 -8.75 -20.31
CA PHE A 116 15.24 -9.16 -21.62
C PHE A 116 16.72 -8.78 -21.81
N GLY A 117 17.11 -7.60 -21.36
CA GLY A 117 18.49 -7.12 -21.40
C GLY A 117 19.45 -8.00 -20.62
N ILE A 118 19.14 -8.32 -19.36
CA ILE A 118 20.03 -9.19 -18.58
C ILE A 118 19.98 -10.64 -19.08
N PHE A 119 18.83 -11.13 -19.53
CA PHE A 119 18.75 -12.47 -20.13
C PHE A 119 19.65 -12.58 -21.38
N ALA A 120 19.68 -11.55 -22.24
CA ALA A 120 20.56 -11.49 -23.39
C ALA A 120 22.05 -11.44 -22.99
N VAL A 121 22.40 -10.66 -21.96
CA VAL A 121 23.77 -10.64 -21.41
C VAL A 121 24.15 -11.99 -20.82
N GLY A 122 23.24 -12.66 -20.11
CA GLY A 122 23.44 -14.01 -19.58
C GLY A 122 23.72 -15.03 -20.69
N ILE A 123 22.92 -15.04 -21.76
CA ILE A 123 23.17 -15.88 -22.95
C ILE A 123 24.55 -15.61 -23.53
N PHE A 124 24.94 -14.34 -23.66
CA PHE A 124 26.24 -13.97 -24.22
C PHE A 124 27.41 -14.45 -23.35
N VAL A 125 27.32 -14.25 -22.03
CA VAL A 125 28.34 -14.71 -21.07
C VAL A 125 28.45 -16.24 -21.08
N PHE A 126 27.32 -16.97 -21.12
CA PHE A 126 27.36 -18.43 -21.14
C PHE A 126 27.81 -19.00 -22.47
N ASN A 127 27.46 -18.36 -23.59
CA ASN A 127 28.02 -18.72 -24.90
C ASN A 127 29.53 -18.50 -24.95
N TYR A 128 30.02 -17.41 -24.36
CA TYR A 128 31.45 -17.11 -24.29
C TYR A 128 32.24 -18.07 -23.39
N LEU A 129 31.71 -18.36 -22.20
CA LEU A 129 32.41 -19.20 -21.21
C LEU A 129 32.34 -20.69 -21.52
N TRP A 130 31.21 -21.17 -22.05
CA TRP A 130 30.93 -22.61 -22.17
C TRP A 130 30.62 -23.08 -23.59
N HIS A 131 30.68 -22.17 -24.58
CA HIS A 131 30.33 -22.47 -25.97
C HIS A 131 28.93 -23.07 -26.17
N ILE A 132 28.02 -22.82 -25.23
CA ILE A 132 26.65 -23.31 -25.30
C ILE A 132 25.87 -22.49 -26.30
N SER A 133 25.18 -23.17 -27.21
CA SER A 133 24.37 -22.50 -28.21
C SER A 133 23.16 -21.84 -27.53
N PRO A 134 22.74 -20.62 -27.93
CA PRO A 134 21.53 -19.99 -27.39
C PRO A 134 20.28 -20.90 -27.48
N SER A 135 20.24 -21.77 -28.49
CA SER A 135 19.16 -22.71 -28.73
C SER A 135 19.03 -23.83 -27.69
N GLU A 136 20.12 -24.18 -26.99
CA GLU A 136 20.13 -25.18 -25.93
C GLU A 136 19.71 -24.57 -24.59
N LEU A 137 20.13 -23.33 -24.31
CA LEU A 137 19.70 -22.60 -23.12
C LEU A 137 18.19 -22.28 -23.16
N ILE A 138 17.67 -21.91 -24.34
CA ILE A 138 16.22 -21.66 -24.55
C ILE A 138 15.40 -22.96 -24.46
N ARG A 139 16.00 -24.13 -24.77
CA ARG A 139 15.35 -25.44 -24.67
C ARG A 139 15.30 -26.00 -23.25
N CYS A 140 15.92 -25.35 -22.28
CA CYS A 140 15.79 -25.72 -20.87
C CYS A 140 14.30 -25.72 -20.46
N PRO A 141 13.71 -26.87 -20.10
CA PRO A 141 12.27 -26.99 -19.83
C PRO A 141 11.80 -26.04 -18.72
N VAL A 142 12.65 -25.80 -17.74
CA VAL A 142 12.40 -24.95 -16.58
C VAL A 142 12.38 -23.47 -16.98
N ALA A 143 13.36 -23.02 -17.76
CA ALA A 143 13.40 -21.66 -18.28
C ALA A 143 12.22 -21.40 -19.24
N PHE A 144 11.88 -22.38 -20.07
CA PHE A 144 10.76 -22.28 -21.02
C PHE A 144 9.40 -22.21 -20.31
N LEU A 145 9.18 -23.04 -19.28
CA LEU A 145 7.95 -23.05 -18.50
C LEU A 145 7.79 -21.73 -17.72
N LEU A 146 8.84 -21.26 -17.06
CA LEU A 146 8.77 -20.03 -16.27
C LEU A 146 8.69 -18.79 -17.13
N PHE A 147 9.42 -18.72 -18.23
CA PHE A 147 9.29 -17.62 -19.18
C PHE A 147 7.86 -17.56 -19.74
N ARG A 148 7.26 -18.70 -20.08
CA ARG A 148 5.84 -18.77 -20.48
C ARG A 148 4.89 -18.36 -19.37
N MET A 149 5.08 -18.83 -18.14
CA MET A 149 4.19 -18.52 -17.01
C MET A 149 4.31 -17.05 -16.59
N VAL A 150 5.53 -16.49 -16.56
CA VAL A 150 5.77 -15.07 -16.27
C VAL A 150 5.22 -14.20 -17.39
N LEU A 151 5.48 -14.52 -18.66
CA LEU A 151 4.90 -13.78 -19.78
C LEU A 151 3.38 -13.90 -19.82
N LEU A 152 2.80 -15.06 -19.50
CA LEU A 152 1.35 -15.24 -19.46
C LEU A 152 0.73 -14.47 -18.29
N ALA A 153 1.37 -14.48 -17.12
CA ALA A 153 0.93 -13.72 -15.95
C ALA A 153 1.05 -12.21 -16.18
N GLU A 154 2.14 -11.74 -16.79
CA GLU A 154 2.33 -10.32 -17.14
C GLU A 154 1.45 -9.89 -18.32
N PHE A 155 1.24 -10.77 -19.30
CA PHE A 155 0.26 -10.53 -20.37
C PHE A 155 -1.15 -10.45 -19.80
N TYR A 156 -1.48 -11.32 -18.84
CA TYR A 156 -2.74 -11.25 -18.12
C TYR A 156 -2.87 -9.96 -17.30
N SER A 157 -1.84 -9.55 -16.53
CA SER A 157 -1.90 -8.31 -15.75
C SER A 157 -1.99 -7.05 -16.63
N LEU A 158 -1.28 -7.03 -17.76
CA LEU A 158 -1.19 -5.85 -18.64
C LEU A 158 -2.37 -5.70 -19.60
N ILE A 159 -2.76 -6.82 -20.21
CA ILE A 159 -3.70 -6.87 -21.34
C ILE A 159 -4.90 -7.75 -20.97
N GLY A 160 -4.68 -8.92 -20.39
CA GLY A 160 -5.76 -9.85 -20.06
C GLY A 160 -6.80 -9.22 -19.14
N HIS A 161 -6.38 -8.53 -18.08
CA HIS A 161 -7.26 -7.86 -17.12
C HIS A 161 -8.10 -6.77 -17.79
N LYS A 162 -7.48 -5.99 -18.70
CA LYS A 162 -8.14 -4.94 -19.50
C LYS A 162 -9.09 -5.49 -20.56
N ILE A 163 -8.69 -6.54 -21.29
CA ILE A 163 -9.49 -7.18 -22.34
C ILE A 163 -10.68 -7.95 -21.73
N LEU A 164 -10.49 -8.60 -20.58
CA LEU A 164 -11.57 -9.31 -19.90
C LEU A 164 -12.66 -8.38 -19.35
N SER A 165 -12.51 -7.06 -19.51
CA SER A 165 -13.46 -6.06 -19.00
C SER A 165 -13.79 -6.28 -17.52
N LEU A 166 -12.83 -6.79 -16.74
CA LEU A 166 -12.93 -6.71 -15.29
C LEU A 166 -12.78 -5.20 -14.98
N PRO A 167 -13.78 -4.56 -14.37
CA PRO A 167 -13.86 -3.12 -14.31
C PRO A 167 -12.70 -2.56 -13.49
N GLU A 168 -11.65 -2.10 -14.19
CA GLU A 168 -10.45 -1.48 -13.62
C GLU A 168 -10.73 -0.08 -13.04
N THR A 169 -11.90 0.45 -13.35
CA THR A 169 -12.57 1.52 -12.62
C THR A 169 -14.03 1.11 -12.55
N THR A 170 -14.44 0.41 -11.50
CA THR A 170 -15.86 0.42 -11.14
C THR A 170 -16.22 1.88 -10.96
N GLU A 171 -16.92 2.48 -11.93
CA GLU A 171 -17.69 3.68 -11.65
C GLU A 171 -18.44 3.38 -10.36
N PHE A 172 -18.14 4.17 -9.33
CA PHE A 172 -18.67 3.92 -8.01
C PHE A 172 -20.19 4.04 -8.10
N ASP A 173 -20.90 2.92 -8.06
CA ASP A 173 -22.36 2.92 -8.10
C ASP A 173 -22.90 3.28 -6.72
N GLU A 174 -23.31 4.54 -6.56
CA GLU A 174 -23.93 5.06 -5.34
C GLU A 174 -25.11 4.18 -4.85
N ARG A 175 -25.81 3.49 -5.77
CA ARG A 175 -26.98 2.65 -5.42
C ARG A 175 -26.59 1.31 -4.80
N SER A 176 -25.35 0.88 -4.98
CA SER A 176 -24.83 -0.38 -4.45
C SER A 176 -24.43 -0.31 -2.97
N ILE A 177 -24.36 0.90 -2.40
CA ILE A 177 -23.91 1.11 -1.02
C ILE A 177 -24.94 0.55 -0.03
N ARG A 178 -24.57 -0.55 0.64
CA ARG A 178 -25.34 -1.12 1.75
C ARG A 178 -24.84 -0.69 3.12
N TYR A 179 -23.55 -0.43 3.24
CA TYR A 179 -22.90 -0.08 4.50
C TYR A 179 -21.93 1.07 4.29
N ILE A 180 -21.82 1.93 5.30
CA ILE A 180 -20.82 2.98 5.37
C ILE A 180 -20.10 2.90 6.71
N ALA A 181 -18.77 3.07 6.68
CA ALA A 181 -17.94 3.06 7.88
C ALA A 181 -17.40 4.46 8.18
N GLY A 182 -17.36 4.82 9.46
CA GLY A 182 -16.60 5.94 9.98
C GLY A 182 -15.40 5.41 10.76
N ILE A 183 -14.26 6.08 10.62
CA ILE A 183 -13.05 5.79 11.36
C ILE A 183 -12.59 7.11 11.99
N ASP A 184 -12.26 7.09 13.27
CA ASP A 184 -11.65 8.20 13.99
C ASP A 184 -10.50 7.71 14.88
N LEU A 185 -9.49 8.56 15.08
CA LEU A 185 -8.41 8.31 16.01
C LEU A 185 -8.41 9.43 17.04
N SER A 186 -8.72 9.09 18.28
CA SER A 186 -8.61 10.00 19.41
C SER A 186 -7.31 9.73 20.17
N ALA A 187 -6.54 10.76 20.49
CA ALA A 187 -5.33 10.65 21.29
C ALA A 187 -5.60 11.07 22.75
N SER A 188 -4.96 10.41 23.71
CA SER A 188 -5.06 10.81 25.12
C SER A 188 -4.30 12.12 25.35
N THR A 189 -4.93 13.07 26.05
CA THR A 189 -4.30 14.34 26.43
C THR A 189 -3.19 14.13 27.47
N ASN A 190 -3.39 13.17 28.36
CA ASN A 190 -2.47 12.87 29.46
C ASN A 190 -1.33 11.96 29.01
N HIS A 191 -1.60 11.09 28.03
CA HIS A 191 -0.65 10.14 27.47
C HIS A 191 -0.57 10.30 25.95
N PRO A 192 0.22 11.25 25.42
CA PRO A 192 0.27 11.54 23.98
C PRO A 192 0.83 10.38 23.14
N SER A 193 1.47 9.39 23.77
CA SER A 193 1.88 8.13 23.15
C SER A 193 0.76 7.10 23.05
N PHE A 194 -0.46 7.41 23.47
CA PHE A 194 -1.61 6.51 23.46
C PHE A 194 -2.80 7.15 22.74
N GLY A 195 -3.51 6.33 21.97
CA GLY A 195 -4.77 6.70 21.35
C GLY A 195 -5.70 5.51 21.24
N VAL A 196 -6.93 5.76 20.78
CA VAL A 196 -7.91 4.72 20.47
C VAL A 196 -8.44 4.98 19.07
N VAL A 197 -8.41 3.93 18.24
CA VAL A 197 -9.06 3.94 16.93
C VAL A 197 -10.50 3.47 17.11
N GLY A 198 -11.46 4.35 16.81
CA GLY A 198 -12.88 4.00 16.75
C GLY A 198 -13.27 3.68 15.31
N LEU A 199 -13.94 2.54 15.10
CA LEU A 199 -14.56 2.14 13.85
C LEU A 199 -16.06 1.94 14.09
N THR A 200 -16.89 2.60 13.29
CA THR A 200 -18.34 2.44 13.30
C THR A 200 -18.84 2.11 11.90
N VAL A 201 -19.48 0.97 11.71
CA VAL A 201 -20.16 0.58 10.48
C VAL A 201 -21.66 0.75 10.65
N MET A 202 -22.30 1.43 9.70
CA MET A 202 -23.73 1.73 9.69
C MET A 202 -24.37 1.23 8.39
N ALA A 203 -25.62 0.78 8.45
CA ALA A 203 -26.42 0.45 7.27
C ALA A 203 -26.84 1.73 6.54
N TYR A 204 -26.51 1.85 5.25
CA TYR A 204 -26.84 2.99 4.40
C TYR A 204 -28.10 2.69 3.58
N PRO A 205 -29.05 3.64 3.41
CA PRO A 205 -29.06 5.02 3.93
C PRO A 205 -29.66 5.16 5.33
N SER A 206 -30.07 4.07 5.99
CA SER A 206 -30.83 4.12 7.26
C SER A 206 -30.05 4.72 8.45
N MET A 207 -28.72 4.75 8.37
CA MET A 207 -27.80 5.16 9.44
C MET A 207 -27.99 4.39 10.75
N LYS A 208 -28.46 3.14 10.69
CA LYS A 208 -28.49 2.25 11.86
C LYS A 208 -27.12 1.61 12.05
N VAL A 209 -26.61 1.62 13.27
CA VAL A 209 -25.33 0.99 13.61
C VAL A 209 -25.44 -0.52 13.43
N VAL A 210 -24.48 -1.11 12.72
CA VAL A 210 -24.39 -2.55 12.45
C VAL A 210 -23.22 -3.16 13.20
N TYR A 211 -22.10 -2.45 13.26
CA TYR A 211 -20.89 -2.93 13.91
C TYR A 211 -20.09 -1.75 14.48
N CYS A 212 -19.45 -1.96 15.63
CA CYS A 212 -18.50 -1.03 16.21
C CYS A 212 -17.29 -1.79 16.75
N ALA A 213 -16.10 -1.21 16.62
CA ALA A 213 -14.87 -1.68 17.25
C ALA A 213 -14.06 -0.49 17.74
N ASP A 214 -13.48 -0.60 18.94
CA ASP A 214 -12.65 0.44 19.54
C ASP A 214 -11.33 -0.19 19.99
N GLU A 215 -10.23 0.12 19.31
CA GLU A 215 -8.94 -0.54 19.51
C GLU A 215 -7.93 0.44 20.14
N PRO A 216 -7.43 0.17 21.36
CA PRO A 216 -6.33 0.92 21.96
C PRO A 216 -5.05 0.76 21.16
N VAL A 217 -4.38 1.87 20.85
CA VAL A 217 -3.15 1.89 20.07
C VAL A 217 -2.08 2.75 20.74
N LEU A 218 -0.85 2.25 20.74
CA LEU A 218 0.30 3.02 21.19
C LEU A 218 0.84 3.88 20.02
N LEU A 219 0.54 5.18 20.05
CA LEU A 219 0.99 6.17 19.07
C LEU A 219 2.51 6.31 19.01
N SER A 220 3.26 6.00 20.08
CA SER A 220 4.74 6.01 20.00
C SER A 220 5.29 4.93 19.05
N ALA A 221 4.57 3.83 18.83
CA ALA A 221 4.91 2.85 17.79
C ALA A 221 4.65 3.40 16.35
N LEU A 222 3.82 4.44 16.21
CA LEU A 222 3.57 5.16 14.95
C LEU A 222 4.58 6.33 14.76
N GLY A 223 5.06 6.90 15.87
CA GLY A 223 5.83 8.15 15.94
C GLY A 223 7.35 8.02 16.10
N GLY A 224 7.90 6.90 16.55
CA GLY A 224 9.34 6.77 16.80
C GLY A 224 9.82 5.34 16.62
N VAL A 225 10.54 5.10 15.52
CA VAL A 225 11.06 3.79 15.10
C VAL A 225 9.93 2.75 14.97
N MET A 226 9.31 2.72 13.80
CA MET A 226 8.55 1.54 13.36
C MET A 226 9.46 0.32 13.58
N PRO A 227 9.06 -0.72 14.35
CA PRO A 227 9.84 -1.94 14.45
C PRO A 227 10.09 -2.46 13.03
N TYR A 228 11.29 -2.98 12.78
CA TYR A 228 11.71 -3.47 11.48
C TYR A 228 10.69 -4.52 10.97
N LEU A 229 9.74 -4.11 10.14
CA LEU A 229 8.88 -5.02 9.38
C LEU A 229 9.65 -5.37 8.09
N PRO A 230 10.09 -6.62 7.89
CA PRO A 230 11.00 -7.01 6.79
C PRO A 230 10.42 -6.92 5.37
N GLU A 231 9.32 -6.22 5.13
CA GLU A 231 8.61 -6.16 3.83
C GLU A 231 8.34 -4.73 3.35
N TYR A 232 8.62 -3.72 4.17
CA TYR A 232 8.20 -2.33 3.91
C TYR A 232 9.37 -1.34 3.80
N PHE A 233 10.44 -1.73 3.11
CA PHE A 233 11.55 -0.81 2.80
C PHE A 233 11.06 0.44 2.04
N ALA A 234 10.03 0.29 1.23
CA ALA A 234 9.30 1.37 0.55
C ALA A 234 8.71 2.42 1.51
N ILE A 235 8.19 2.04 2.69
CA ILE A 235 7.56 2.99 3.63
C ILE A 235 8.60 3.88 4.31
N ARG A 236 9.85 3.41 4.40
CA ARG A 236 10.96 4.15 4.99
C ARG A 236 11.41 5.31 4.11
N GLU A 237 11.33 5.18 2.79
CA GLU A 237 11.43 6.30 1.85
C GLU A 237 10.10 7.03 1.66
N ALA A 238 8.96 6.37 1.87
CA ALA A 238 7.65 7.00 1.86
C ALA A 238 7.49 8.08 2.94
N LYS A 239 8.09 8.00 4.13
CA LYS A 239 7.98 9.11 5.11
C LYS A 239 8.60 10.43 4.59
N PRO A 240 9.82 10.43 4.03
CA PRO A 240 10.36 11.55 3.26
C PRO A 240 9.57 11.86 1.96
N LEU A 241 9.19 10.85 1.17
CA LEU A 241 8.42 11.02 -0.06
C LEU A 241 7.00 11.53 0.18
N LEU A 242 6.34 11.25 1.30
CA LEU A 242 5.01 11.73 1.69
C LEU A 242 5.05 13.23 2.04
N ARG A 243 6.20 13.76 2.46
CA ARG A 243 6.43 15.21 2.50
C ARG A 243 6.53 15.84 1.11
N VAL A 244 6.83 15.04 0.07
CA VAL A 244 6.93 15.45 -1.34
C VAL A 244 5.62 15.17 -2.12
N ILE A 245 4.91 14.07 -1.84
CA ILE A 245 3.60 13.70 -2.39
C ILE A 245 2.52 14.44 -1.59
N ARG A 246 2.45 15.75 -1.79
CA ARG A 246 1.59 16.73 -1.07
C ARG A 246 0.08 16.58 -1.34
N ARG A 247 -0.38 15.43 -1.84
CA ARG A 247 -1.77 15.15 -2.23
C ARG A 247 -2.32 13.80 -1.72
N CYS A 248 -1.60 13.09 -0.85
CA CYS A 248 -2.05 11.81 -0.28
C CYS A 248 -2.40 11.97 1.22
N GLY A 249 -3.67 12.26 1.50
CA GLY A 249 -4.18 12.32 2.88
C GLY A 249 -4.44 10.93 3.47
N LEU A 250 -4.76 10.86 4.77
CA LEU A 250 -5.03 9.60 5.47
C LEU A 250 -6.13 8.77 4.78
N ALA A 251 -7.20 9.44 4.30
CA ALA A 251 -8.29 8.77 3.58
C ALA A 251 -7.81 8.11 2.28
N CYS A 252 -6.95 8.77 1.51
CA CYS A 252 -6.35 8.22 0.29
C CYS A 252 -5.52 6.97 0.60
N HIS A 253 -4.69 7.05 1.64
CA HIS A 253 -3.81 5.96 2.04
C HIS A 253 -4.59 4.74 2.53
N ILE A 254 -5.59 4.94 3.41
CA ILE A 254 -6.43 3.85 3.91
C ILE A 254 -7.19 3.21 2.74
N GLY A 255 -7.75 4.01 1.83
CA GLY A 255 -8.52 3.48 0.71
C GLY A 255 -7.67 2.69 -0.27
N TYR A 256 -6.45 3.14 -0.56
CA TYR A 256 -5.51 2.41 -1.40
C TYR A 256 -5.09 1.07 -0.78
N GLU A 257 -4.67 1.08 0.49
CA GLU A 257 -4.22 -0.13 1.20
C GLU A 257 -5.35 -1.17 1.36
N LEU A 258 -6.58 -0.72 1.61
CA LEU A 258 -7.72 -1.62 1.79
C LEU A 258 -8.41 -1.99 0.47
N GLY A 259 -8.14 -1.26 -0.62
CA GLY A 259 -8.88 -1.39 -1.87
C GLY A 259 -10.36 -1.01 -1.75
N ILE A 260 -10.71 -0.12 -0.81
CA ILE A 260 -12.10 0.28 -0.51
C ILE A 260 -12.28 1.76 -0.85
N PRO A 261 -13.43 2.17 -1.42
CA PRO A 261 -13.74 3.58 -1.63
C PRO A 261 -13.74 4.39 -0.33
N THR A 262 -13.00 5.50 -0.29
CA THR A 262 -12.85 6.35 0.90
C THR A 262 -13.10 7.82 0.62
N ILE A 263 -13.63 8.51 1.62
CA ILE A 263 -13.96 9.94 1.59
C ILE A 263 -13.20 10.61 2.73
N GLY A 264 -12.48 11.70 2.43
CA GLY A 264 -11.85 12.54 3.45
C GLY A 264 -12.84 13.56 3.97
N VAL A 265 -13.09 13.59 5.28
CA VAL A 265 -13.94 14.61 5.93
C VAL A 265 -13.15 15.28 7.05
N ALA A 266 -12.83 16.55 6.88
CA ALA A 266 -12.04 17.32 7.84
C ALA A 266 -12.90 18.35 8.59
N LYS A 267 -12.60 18.54 9.89
CA LYS A 267 -13.23 19.54 10.77
C LYS A 267 -12.65 20.97 10.61
N LYS A 268 -11.54 21.10 9.89
CA LYS A 268 -10.81 22.36 9.62
C LYS A 268 -10.26 22.33 8.21
N LEU A 269 -10.19 23.50 7.57
CA LEU A 269 -9.49 23.66 6.31
C LEU A 269 -8.00 23.47 6.55
N ASN A 270 -7.37 22.59 5.78
CA ASN A 270 -5.91 22.44 5.83
C ASN A 270 -5.27 23.53 4.95
N GLU A 271 -4.82 24.60 5.59
CA GLU A 271 -4.21 25.76 4.93
C GLU A 271 -2.77 25.50 4.48
N ALA A 272 -2.08 24.51 5.07
CA ALA A 272 -0.67 24.27 4.80
C ALA A 272 -0.38 23.94 3.32
N PRO A 273 -1.09 23.01 2.66
CA PRO A 273 -0.90 22.76 1.22
C PRO A 273 -1.10 24.01 0.35
N LEU A 274 -1.99 24.92 0.77
CA LEU A 274 -2.29 26.16 0.05
C LEU A 274 -1.13 27.15 0.17
N LEU A 275 -0.64 27.38 1.39
CA LEU A 275 0.48 28.28 1.67
C LEU A 275 1.81 27.76 1.10
N TYR A 276 2.09 26.46 1.26
CA TYR A 276 3.33 25.85 0.77
C TYR A 276 3.38 25.69 -0.75
N SER A 277 2.26 25.88 -1.45
CA SER A 277 2.25 25.90 -2.90
C SER A 277 2.92 27.16 -3.48
N GLY A 278 3.04 28.22 -2.68
CA GLY A 278 3.53 29.52 -3.12
C GLY A 278 2.52 30.34 -3.92
N TYR A 279 1.32 29.81 -4.17
CA TYR A 279 0.28 30.44 -4.99
C TYR A 279 -0.82 31.15 -4.19
N CYS A 280 -0.94 30.82 -2.90
CA CYS A 280 -1.96 31.38 -2.01
C CYS A 280 -1.27 32.13 -0.88
N THR A 281 -1.53 33.44 -0.76
CA THR A 281 -1.03 34.26 0.35
C THR A 281 -1.93 34.12 1.58
N ARG A 282 -1.50 34.70 2.71
CA ARG A 282 -2.36 34.76 3.90
C ARG A 282 -3.59 35.64 3.70
N GLU A 283 -3.50 36.68 2.87
CA GLU A 283 -4.68 37.49 2.53
C GLU A 283 -5.68 36.67 1.69
N ASP A 284 -5.20 35.91 0.71
CA ASP A 284 -6.06 35.03 -0.11
C ASP A 284 -6.81 34.00 0.74
N LEU A 285 -6.14 33.42 1.75
CA LEU A 285 -6.81 32.51 2.70
C LEU A 285 -7.88 33.20 3.54
N ALA A 286 -7.65 34.46 3.94
CA ALA A 286 -8.64 35.22 4.69
C ALA A 286 -9.87 35.51 3.82
N GLU A 287 -9.68 35.81 2.53
CA GLU A 287 -10.76 35.97 1.56
C GLU A 287 -11.55 34.67 1.37
N ILE A 288 -10.87 33.54 1.14
CA ILE A 288 -11.51 32.22 1.02
C ILE A 288 -12.33 31.88 2.27
N ASN A 289 -11.76 32.11 3.46
CA ASN A 289 -12.46 31.86 4.71
C ASN A 289 -13.68 32.77 4.83
N SER A 290 -13.59 34.06 4.46
CA SER A 290 -14.72 34.98 4.45
C SER A 290 -15.84 34.54 3.51
N GLU A 291 -15.50 34.12 2.29
CA GLU A 291 -16.45 33.58 1.30
C GLU A 291 -17.16 32.32 1.83
N ILE A 292 -16.43 31.46 2.53
CA ILE A 292 -17.01 30.27 3.18
C ILE A 292 -18.02 30.67 4.25
N TYR A 293 -17.69 31.64 5.11
CA TYR A 293 -18.59 32.09 6.18
C TYR A 293 -19.86 32.71 5.61
N GLU A 294 -19.76 33.58 4.60
CA GLU A 294 -20.91 34.21 3.95
C GLU A 294 -21.85 33.16 3.33
N LYS A 295 -21.31 32.19 2.59
CA LYS A 295 -22.10 31.09 2.01
C LYS A 295 -22.70 30.14 3.04
N CYS A 296 -22.08 30.03 4.23
CA CYS A 296 -22.66 29.26 5.33
C CYS A 296 -23.84 29.98 5.97
N ASP A 297 -23.76 31.30 6.13
CA ASP A 297 -24.80 32.12 6.76
C ASP A 297 -26.05 32.28 5.86
N ASP A 298 -25.88 32.35 4.55
CA ASP A 298 -26.98 32.47 3.56
C ASP A 298 -27.83 31.20 3.37
N SER A 299 -27.66 30.19 4.22
CA SER A 299 -28.29 28.88 4.05
C SER A 299 -29.77 28.79 4.46
N GLU A 300 -30.61 28.32 3.54
CA GLU A 300 -31.97 27.85 3.84
C GLU A 300 -31.98 26.32 4.09
N GLY A 301 -32.50 25.88 5.25
CA GLY A 301 -32.58 24.45 5.63
C GLY A 301 -31.73 24.03 6.83
N SER A 302 -31.69 22.72 7.13
CA SER A 302 -30.95 22.14 8.28
C SER A 302 -29.45 21.98 8.03
N ALA A 303 -29.05 21.83 6.77
CA ALA A 303 -27.66 21.73 6.32
C ALA A 303 -27.52 22.22 4.88
N THR A 304 -26.35 22.76 4.53
CA THR A 304 -25.98 23.18 3.18
C THR A 304 -24.68 22.56 2.73
N MET A 305 -24.58 22.35 1.42
CA MET A 305 -23.37 21.90 0.76
C MET A 305 -23.11 22.78 -0.46
N PHE A 306 -21.88 23.27 -0.59
CA PHE A 306 -21.43 24.00 -1.77
C PHE A 306 -20.01 23.60 -2.13
N TYR A 307 -19.65 23.81 -3.40
CA TYR A 307 -18.31 23.54 -3.89
C TYR A 307 -17.48 24.81 -3.89
N LEU A 308 -16.30 24.74 -3.28
CA LEU A 308 -15.32 25.82 -3.35
C LEU A 308 -14.57 25.71 -4.68
N ASN A 309 -14.79 26.68 -5.57
CA ASN A 309 -14.06 26.83 -6.82
C ASN A 309 -13.33 28.17 -6.80
N TRP A 310 -12.29 28.27 -5.99
CA TRP A 310 -11.46 29.47 -5.98
C TRP A 310 -10.37 29.38 -7.05
N ASN A 311 -10.33 30.40 -7.89
CA ASN A 311 -9.43 30.53 -9.03
C ASN A 311 -8.76 31.91 -8.94
N LYS A 312 -7.43 31.94 -8.81
CA LYS A 312 -6.64 33.16 -8.93
C LYS A 312 -5.86 33.13 -10.23
N LYS A 313 -5.96 34.21 -11.01
CA LYS A 313 -5.13 34.40 -12.21
C LYS A 313 -3.75 34.86 -11.75
N ASN A 314 -2.72 34.13 -12.15
CA ASN A 314 -1.34 34.54 -11.90
C ASN A 314 -0.93 35.67 -12.88
N GLU A 315 0.14 36.41 -12.59
CA GLU A 315 0.70 37.45 -13.48
C GLU A 315 1.06 36.90 -14.88
N ASN A 316 1.30 35.58 -14.98
CA ASN A 316 1.59 34.86 -16.22
C ASN A 316 0.33 34.29 -16.93
N ASN A 317 -0.88 34.65 -16.49
CA ASN A 317 -2.16 34.13 -17.02
C ASN A 317 -2.42 32.62 -16.84
N ASP A 318 -1.55 31.89 -16.13
CA ASP A 318 -1.80 30.50 -15.74
C ASP A 318 -2.94 30.43 -14.72
N GLN A 319 -3.96 29.62 -15.03
CA GLN A 319 -5.08 29.35 -14.12
C GLN A 319 -4.69 28.28 -13.11
N ILE A 320 -4.53 28.67 -11.86
CA ILE A 320 -4.27 27.73 -10.78
C ILE A 320 -5.60 27.32 -10.17
N LYS A 321 -6.04 26.11 -10.51
CA LYS A 321 -7.27 25.52 -9.98
C LYS A 321 -6.94 24.81 -8.67
N LEU A 322 -7.58 25.23 -7.58
CA LEU A 322 -7.50 24.52 -6.31
C LEU A 322 -8.11 23.12 -6.42
N PRO A 323 -7.69 22.17 -5.56
CA PRO A 323 -8.36 20.88 -5.45
C PRO A 323 -9.84 21.11 -5.17
N SER A 324 -10.71 20.38 -5.89
CA SER A 324 -12.14 20.44 -5.64
C SER A 324 -12.43 20.08 -4.19
N LEU A 325 -13.05 21.02 -3.48
CA LEU A 325 -13.37 20.90 -2.07
C LEU A 325 -14.86 21.17 -1.88
N ALA A 326 -15.57 20.24 -1.25
CA ALA A 326 -16.95 20.47 -0.88
C ALA A 326 -16.99 20.93 0.57
N VAL A 327 -17.73 22.01 0.82
CA VAL A 327 -17.96 22.55 2.15
C VAL A 327 -19.35 22.17 2.57
N ILE A 328 -19.46 21.52 3.72
CA ILE A 328 -20.72 21.11 4.33
C ILE A 328 -20.90 21.88 5.63
N HIS A 329 -22.02 22.58 5.77
CA HIS A 329 -22.37 23.32 6.96
C HIS A 329 -23.74 22.86 7.49
N THR A 330 -23.90 22.84 8.81
CA THR A 330 -25.17 22.51 9.47
C THR A 330 -25.56 23.66 10.39
N LYS A 331 -26.82 24.12 10.38
CA LYS A 331 -27.26 25.24 11.24
C LYS A 331 -27.05 25.01 12.73
N SER A 332 -27.02 23.75 13.16
CA SER A 332 -26.77 23.38 14.55
C SER A 332 -25.31 23.54 14.99
N SER A 333 -24.37 23.76 14.05
CA SER A 333 -22.93 23.85 14.28
C SER A 333 -22.38 25.18 13.81
N LYS A 334 -21.48 25.79 14.58
CA LYS A 334 -20.71 26.96 14.12
C LYS A 334 -19.58 26.59 13.14
N LYS A 335 -19.31 25.30 12.92
CA LYS A 335 -18.16 24.82 12.15
C LYS A 335 -18.63 24.12 10.87
N ALA A 336 -17.95 24.41 9.77
CA ALA A 336 -18.09 23.71 8.51
C ALA A 336 -17.16 22.48 8.45
N PHE A 337 -17.53 21.52 7.61
CA PHE A 337 -16.74 20.35 7.24
C PHE A 337 -16.24 20.49 5.82
N TYR A 338 -15.05 19.96 5.60
CA TYR A 338 -14.37 20.04 4.31
C TYR A 338 -14.21 18.61 3.79
N VAL A 339 -14.86 18.34 2.66
CA VAL A 339 -14.89 17.01 2.04
C VAL A 339 -13.99 16.99 0.83
N SER A 340 -13.13 15.98 0.77
CA SER A 340 -12.25 15.68 -0.36
C SER A 340 -12.33 14.20 -0.74
N VAL A 341 -11.92 13.90 -1.97
CA VAL A 341 -11.79 12.51 -2.42
C VAL A 341 -10.68 11.82 -1.65
N GLY A 342 -10.93 10.58 -1.19
CA GLY A 342 -9.92 9.66 -0.71
C GLY A 342 -9.40 8.78 -1.85
N PHE A 343 -10.07 7.67 -2.10
CA PHE A 343 -9.72 6.66 -3.10
C PHE A 343 -10.98 6.01 -3.68
N GLY A 344 -10.95 5.56 -4.94
CA GLY A 344 -12.00 4.70 -5.52
C GLY A 344 -13.41 5.33 -5.66
N ILE A 345 -13.55 6.65 -5.57
CA ILE A 345 -14.82 7.37 -5.70
C ILE A 345 -14.60 8.75 -6.32
N ASP A 346 -15.55 9.22 -7.14
CA ASP A 346 -15.49 10.58 -7.69
C ASP A 346 -15.88 11.64 -6.66
N PHE A 347 -15.46 12.88 -6.91
CA PHE A 347 -15.68 14.00 -6.00
C PHE A 347 -17.15 14.32 -5.75
N VAL A 348 -18.00 14.23 -6.77
CA VAL A 348 -19.41 14.60 -6.65
C VAL A 348 -20.15 13.55 -5.81
N SER A 349 -19.93 12.28 -6.09
CA SER A 349 -20.51 11.17 -5.32
C SER A 349 -20.02 11.18 -3.87
N ALA A 350 -18.72 11.37 -3.65
CA ALA A 350 -18.14 11.50 -2.31
C ALA A 350 -18.80 12.62 -1.50
N SER A 351 -18.99 13.79 -2.13
CA SER A 351 -19.61 14.95 -1.49
C SER A 351 -21.06 14.68 -1.11
N LYS A 352 -21.85 14.09 -2.03
CA LYS A 352 -23.25 13.72 -1.77
C LYS A 352 -23.39 12.68 -0.66
N ILE A 353 -22.55 11.65 -0.64
CA ILE A 353 -22.58 10.62 0.40
C ILE A 353 -22.25 11.23 1.76
N ALA A 354 -21.19 12.05 1.84
CA ALA A 354 -20.84 12.75 3.07
C ALA A 354 -22.01 13.63 3.57
N PHE A 355 -22.69 14.33 2.66
CA PHE A 355 -23.86 15.15 2.98
C PHE A 355 -25.06 14.31 3.47
N ASN A 356 -25.35 13.19 2.80
CA ASN A 356 -26.43 12.28 3.20
C ASN A 356 -26.18 11.59 4.56
N CYS A 357 -24.92 11.55 5.01
CA CYS A 357 -24.54 11.00 6.30
C CYS A 357 -24.68 11.99 7.46
N ILE A 358 -25.08 13.24 7.22
CA ILE A 358 -25.37 14.21 8.27
C ILE A 358 -26.63 13.78 9.03
N GLY A 359 -26.52 13.64 10.34
CA GLY A 359 -27.69 13.37 11.18
C GLY A 359 -28.63 14.58 11.26
N LYS A 360 -29.95 14.36 11.25
CA LYS A 360 -30.98 15.41 11.32
C LYS A 360 -30.78 16.43 12.46
N ASN A 361 -30.18 16.01 13.57
CA ASN A 361 -29.88 16.84 14.74
C ASN A 361 -28.37 16.81 15.11
N SER A 362 -27.51 16.41 14.18
CA SER A 362 -26.09 16.18 14.44
C SER A 362 -25.24 17.27 13.82
N TYR A 363 -24.30 17.77 14.59
CA TYR A 363 -23.29 18.72 14.14
C TYR A 363 -22.19 18.08 13.29
N ASN A 364 -22.15 16.74 13.12
CA ASN A 364 -21.09 16.02 12.39
C ASN A 364 -21.67 14.81 11.62
N VAL A 365 -20.93 14.32 10.63
CA VAL A 365 -21.23 13.12 9.83
C VAL A 365 -21.39 11.91 10.75
N ASN A 366 -22.54 11.23 10.69
CA ASN A 366 -22.95 10.23 11.69
C ASN A 366 -21.93 9.11 11.95
N PRO A 367 -21.38 8.43 10.92
CA PRO A 367 -20.37 7.39 11.15
C PRO A 367 -19.10 7.92 11.85
N ILE A 368 -18.63 9.11 11.46
CA ILE A 368 -17.41 9.73 12.02
C ILE A 368 -17.67 10.21 13.44
N ARG A 369 -18.81 10.88 13.68
CA ARG A 369 -19.21 11.35 15.01
C ARG A 369 -19.30 10.22 16.01
N LEU A 370 -19.92 9.10 15.63
CA LEU A 370 -20.08 7.98 16.54
C LEU A 370 -18.72 7.33 16.84
N SER A 371 -17.84 7.24 15.85
CA SER A 371 -16.47 6.74 16.03
C SER A 371 -15.68 7.63 17.01
N ASP A 372 -15.68 8.95 16.80
CA ASP A 372 -15.04 9.97 17.66
C ASP A 372 -15.54 9.92 19.12
N LEU A 373 -16.86 9.80 19.31
CA LEU A 373 -17.44 9.68 20.66
C LEU A 373 -17.03 8.38 21.36
N ARG A 374 -16.96 7.27 20.62
CA ARG A 374 -16.60 5.98 21.20
C ARG A 374 -15.12 5.90 21.52
N SER A 375 -14.24 6.33 20.62
CA SER A 375 -12.80 6.38 20.85
C SER A 375 -12.47 7.29 22.04
N THR A 376 -13.09 8.47 22.12
CA THR A 376 -12.92 9.39 23.26
C THR A 376 -13.43 8.78 24.56
N LYS A 377 -14.61 8.16 24.56
CA LYS A 377 -15.15 7.49 25.74
C LYS A 377 -14.24 6.36 26.21
N ARG A 378 -13.71 5.57 25.28
CA ARG A 378 -12.82 4.44 25.59
C ARG A 378 -11.50 4.89 26.23
N ILE A 379 -10.96 6.04 25.81
CA ILE A 379 -9.80 6.66 26.49
C ILE A 379 -10.15 6.98 27.95
N GLY A 380 -11.32 7.57 28.19
CA GLY A 380 -11.81 7.84 29.55
C GLY A 380 -11.91 6.56 30.38
N GLU A 381 -12.53 5.51 29.86
CA GLU A 381 -12.64 4.20 30.55
C GLU A 381 -11.29 3.57 30.91
N ILE A 382 -10.23 3.85 30.15
CA ILE A 382 -8.90 3.25 30.37
C ILE A 382 -8.09 4.04 31.41
N PHE A 383 -8.22 5.36 31.47
CA PHE A 383 -7.39 6.22 32.35
C PHE A 383 -8.13 6.86 33.53
N GLU A 384 -9.46 6.84 33.57
CA GLU A 384 -10.26 7.39 34.66
C GLU A 384 -10.76 6.31 35.66
N HIS A 385 -10.16 5.11 35.64
CA HIS A 385 -10.35 4.08 36.66
C HIS A 385 -9.27 4.07 37.72
#